data_AF-A0AAE5CPM0-F1
#
_entry.id   AF-A0AAE5CPM0-F1
#
_cell.length_a   1.000
_cell.length_b   1.000
_cell.length_c   1.000
_cell.angle_alpha   90.00
_cell.angle_beta   90.00
_cell.angle_gamma   90.00
#
_symmetry.space_group_name_H-M   'P 1'
#
loop_
_entity.id
_entity.type
_entity.pdbx_description
1 polymer ?
#
loop_
_entity_poly.entity_id
_entity_poly.type
_entity_poly.pdbx_seq_one_letter_code
_entity_poly.pdbx_strand_id
1 'polypeptide(L)'
;MDTVHMERMRPRQVVDAMNKCPVVYVPLAPLEWHGPHLPIGVDAMHASAVCERVAELVGGVVYPTTYLGTETRRNKEELNWLGFSGDEYVIGMDFPGNILPSVYLDEAVYGVVVREIVRSLKRMGFKIIVLMSGHGALNHNSVLKRI
;
A
#
# COMPACT_ATOMS: atom_id res chain seq x y z
N MET A 1 -7.94 -9.85 23.13
CA MET A 1 -8.48 -10.24 21.81
C MET A 1 -7.38 -10.98 21.07
N ASP A 2 -7.73 -12.04 20.33
CA ASP A 2 -6.79 -12.63 19.37
C ASP A 2 -6.45 -11.58 18.30
N THR A 3 -5.19 -11.53 17.85
CA THR A 3 -4.73 -10.57 16.84
C THR A 3 -5.42 -10.80 15.49
N VAL A 4 -5.64 -9.75 14.71
CA VAL A 4 -6.09 -9.84 13.30
C VAL A 4 -4.92 -9.84 12.31
N HIS A 5 -3.70 -9.58 12.78
CA HIS A 5 -2.50 -9.45 11.94
C HIS A 5 -1.91 -10.81 11.61
N MET A 6 -1.85 -11.15 10.31
CA MET A 6 -1.49 -12.48 9.84
C MET A 6 -0.04 -12.87 10.18
N GLU A 7 0.91 -11.93 10.19
CA GLU A 7 2.31 -12.21 10.58
C GLU A 7 2.48 -12.57 12.06
N ARG A 8 1.46 -12.33 12.88
CA ARG A 8 1.44 -12.66 14.31
C ARG A 8 0.64 -13.93 14.61
N MET A 9 0.16 -14.61 13.57
CA MET A 9 -0.60 -15.85 13.67
C MET A 9 0.25 -17.08 13.39
N ARG A 10 0.00 -18.16 14.13
CA ARG A 10 0.47 -19.51 13.76
C ARG A 10 -0.39 -20.05 12.60
N PRO A 11 0.12 -21.01 11.80
CA PRO A 11 -0.62 -21.55 10.66
C PRO A 11 -2.06 -22.00 10.98
N ARG A 12 -2.26 -22.68 12.12
CA ARG A 12 -3.61 -23.09 12.55
C ARG A 12 -4.53 -21.90 12.83
N GLN A 13 -4.02 -20.81 13.40
CA GLN A 13 -4.81 -19.60 13.64
C GLN A 13 -5.25 -18.94 12.32
N VAL A 14 -4.38 -18.93 11.30
CA VAL A 14 -4.73 -18.44 9.96
C VAL A 14 -5.83 -19.30 9.35
N VAL A 15 -5.72 -20.63 9.42
CA VAL A 15 -6.75 -21.56 8.92
C VAL A 15 -8.08 -21.35 9.66
N ASP A 16 -8.05 -21.25 10.99
CA ASP A 16 -9.24 -21.05 11.81
C ASP A 16 -9.91 -19.69 11.51
N ALA A 17 -9.13 -18.61 11.31
CA ALA A 17 -9.63 -17.30 10.94
C ALA A 17 -10.25 -17.30 9.52
N MET A 18 -9.56 -17.91 8.55
CA MET A 18 -10.02 -18.03 7.17
C MET A 18 -11.30 -18.85 7.05
N ASN A 19 -11.46 -19.92 7.85
CA ASN A 19 -12.70 -20.70 7.89
C ASN A 19 -13.88 -19.91 8.45
N LYS A 20 -13.64 -18.95 9.36
CA LYS A 20 -14.69 -18.07 9.91
C LYS A 20 -15.05 -16.94 8.96
N CYS A 21 -14.05 -16.29 8.38
CA CYS A 21 -14.21 -15.20 7.43
C CYS A 21 -13.06 -15.26 6.42
N PRO A 22 -13.29 -15.73 5.18
CA PRO A 22 -12.23 -15.96 4.19
C PRO A 22 -11.81 -14.68 3.47
N VAL A 23 -11.75 -13.56 4.20
CA VAL A 23 -11.33 -12.24 3.73
C VAL A 23 -9.92 -11.95 4.23
N VAL A 24 -9.07 -11.46 3.33
CA VAL A 24 -7.77 -10.87 3.69
C VAL A 24 -7.69 -9.43 3.18
N TYR A 25 -7.25 -8.54 4.06
CA TYR A 25 -7.02 -7.12 3.77
C TYR A 25 -5.53 -6.90 3.56
N VAL A 26 -5.14 -6.28 2.44
CA VAL A 26 -3.74 -6.07 2.05
C VAL A 26 -3.46 -4.57 2.03
N PRO A 27 -2.83 -4.00 3.07
CA PRO A 27 -2.45 -2.60 3.08
C PRO A 27 -1.20 -2.38 2.21
N LEU A 28 -1.30 -1.43 1.27
CA LEU A 28 -0.28 -1.15 0.25
C LEU A 28 -0.04 0.37 0.14
N ALA A 29 1.20 0.80 0.32
CA ALA A 29 1.64 2.17 0.03
C ALA A 29 3.18 2.27 0.03
N PRO A 30 3.79 3.25 -0.67
CA PRO A 30 5.23 3.46 -0.62
C PRO A 30 5.69 4.05 0.72
N LEU A 31 7.01 4.11 0.91
CA LEU A 31 7.60 5.06 1.85
C LEU A 31 7.80 6.39 1.10
N GLU A 32 7.12 7.44 1.52
CA GLU A 32 7.02 8.70 0.79
C GLU A 32 7.21 9.91 1.71
N TRP A 33 7.77 10.99 1.17
CA TRP A 33 7.83 12.27 1.88
C TRP A 33 6.45 12.88 2.15
N HIS A 34 6.17 13.15 3.43
CA HIS A 34 5.01 13.91 3.91
C HIS A 34 5.43 15.22 4.59
N GLY A 35 6.58 15.76 4.16
CA GLY A 35 7.24 16.92 4.77
C GLY A 35 8.02 16.58 6.05
N PRO A 36 8.74 17.55 6.64
CA PRO A 36 9.68 17.30 7.74
C PRO A 36 9.02 16.96 9.08
N HIS A 37 7.70 17.09 9.17
CA HIS A 37 6.93 16.95 10.39
C HIS A 37 6.22 15.58 10.50
N LEU A 38 6.28 14.76 9.45
CA LEU A 38 5.61 13.46 9.39
C LEU A 38 6.59 12.33 9.04
N PRO A 39 6.37 11.12 9.56
CA PRO A 39 7.11 9.94 9.12
C PRO A 39 6.87 9.62 7.64
N ILE A 40 7.85 9.00 6.99
CA ILE A 40 7.71 8.60 5.58
C ILE A 40 6.74 7.43 5.35
N GLY A 41 6.25 6.78 6.40
CA GLY A 41 5.36 5.62 6.31
C GLY A 41 3.86 5.93 6.50
N VAL A 42 3.47 7.21 6.52
CA VAL A 42 2.12 7.64 6.91
C VAL A 42 1.01 6.95 6.11
N ASP A 43 1.14 6.89 4.78
CA ASP A 43 0.16 6.24 3.90
C ASP A 43 -0.09 4.78 4.28
N ALA A 44 0.99 4.01 4.47
CA ALA A 44 0.93 2.60 4.82
C ALA A 44 0.39 2.38 6.24
N MET A 45 0.76 3.24 7.19
CA MET A 45 0.22 3.19 8.56
C MET A 45 -1.29 3.45 8.57
N HIS A 46 -1.76 4.44 7.82
CA HIS A 46 -3.19 4.73 7.69
C HIS A 46 -3.94 3.56 7.05
N ALA A 47 -3.44 3.04 5.92
CA ALA A 47 -4.02 1.87 5.25
C ALA A 47 -4.13 0.67 6.21
N SER A 48 -3.05 0.41 6.97
CA SER A 48 -2.99 -0.67 7.95
C SER A 48 -4.01 -0.50 9.07
N ALA A 49 -4.12 0.70 9.64
CA ALA A 49 -5.05 0.99 10.73
C ALA A 49 -6.51 0.84 10.27
N VAL A 50 -6.83 1.27 9.04
CA VAL A 50 -8.15 1.04 8.45
C VAL A 50 -8.42 -0.45 8.26
N CYS A 51 -7.47 -1.21 7.71
CA CYS A 51 -7.62 -2.66 7.53
C CYS A 51 -7.83 -3.40 8.86
N GLU A 52 -7.03 -3.06 9.88
CA GLU A 52 -7.16 -3.60 11.24
C GLU A 52 -8.55 -3.32 11.79
N ARG A 53 -9.00 -2.06 11.74
CA ARG A 53 -10.30 -1.69 12.27
C ARG A 53 -11.45 -2.39 11.55
N VAL A 54 -11.36 -2.56 10.24
CA VAL A 54 -12.35 -3.31 9.47
C VAL A 54 -12.33 -4.79 9.86
N ALA A 55 -11.15 -5.43 9.91
CA ALA A 55 -11.02 -6.84 10.29
C ALA A 55 -11.56 -7.13 11.71
N GLU A 56 -11.35 -6.20 12.66
CA GLU A 56 -11.93 -6.30 14.00
C GLU A 56 -13.46 -6.23 14.01
N LEU A 57 -14.04 -5.43 13.11
CA LEU A 57 -15.49 -5.18 13.07
C LEU A 57 -16.26 -6.25 12.29
N VAL A 58 -15.71 -6.72 11.18
CA VAL A 58 -16.42 -7.62 10.24
C VAL A 58 -15.75 -8.99 10.06
N GLY A 59 -14.62 -9.23 10.72
CA GLY A 59 -13.82 -10.44 10.59
C GLY A 59 -12.87 -10.42 9.41
N GLY A 60 -12.04 -11.47 9.31
CA GLY A 60 -10.96 -11.59 8.34
C GLY A 60 -9.60 -11.37 8.98
N VAL A 61 -8.55 -11.30 8.16
CA VAL A 61 -7.17 -11.07 8.63
C VAL A 61 -6.51 -9.96 7.83
N VAL A 62 -5.57 -9.26 8.46
CA VAL A 62 -4.74 -8.24 7.82
C VAL A 62 -3.42 -8.88 7.39
N TYR A 63 -3.14 -8.83 6.09
CA TYR A 63 -1.84 -9.18 5.52
C TYR A 63 -0.79 -8.15 5.99
N PRO A 64 0.49 -8.55 6.15
CA PRO A 64 1.54 -7.62 6.57
C PRO A 64 1.56 -6.37 5.72
N THR A 65 1.59 -5.21 6.39
CA THR A 65 1.66 -3.90 5.73
C THR A 65 2.80 -3.89 4.74
N THR A 66 2.46 -3.66 3.47
CA THR A 66 3.43 -3.65 2.39
C THR A 66 3.82 -2.22 2.09
N TYR A 67 5.02 -1.84 2.53
CA TYR A 67 5.63 -0.53 2.29
C TYR A 67 6.25 -0.43 0.89
N LEU A 68 5.48 -0.85 -0.12
CA LEU A 68 5.85 -0.79 -1.53
C LEU A 68 4.76 -0.07 -2.30
N GLY A 69 5.17 0.84 -3.18
CA GLY A 69 4.30 1.57 -4.10
C GLY A 69 5.08 2.02 -5.33
N THR A 70 4.42 2.71 -6.23
CA THR A 70 4.99 3.25 -7.47
C THR A 70 4.54 4.68 -7.62
N GLU A 71 5.33 5.46 -8.33
CA GLU A 71 4.94 6.80 -8.72
C GLU A 71 5.61 7.22 -10.04
N THR A 72 5.00 8.18 -10.71
CA THR A 72 5.47 8.74 -11.97
C THR A 72 6.09 10.12 -11.81
N ARG A 73 6.79 10.56 -12.85
CA ARG A 73 7.25 11.94 -12.95
C ARG A 73 6.04 12.88 -13.02
N ARG A 74 6.07 13.93 -12.21
CA ARG A 74 5.09 15.02 -12.29
C ARG A 74 5.20 15.74 -13.64
N ASN A 75 4.04 16.05 -14.22
CA ASN A 75 3.96 16.83 -15.43
C ASN A 75 4.10 18.34 -15.13
N LYS A 76 4.26 19.15 -16.18
CA LYS A 76 4.45 20.60 -16.06
C LYS A 76 3.29 21.31 -15.35
N GLU A 77 2.06 20.90 -15.62
CA GLU A 77 0.87 21.49 -15.00
C GLU A 77 0.82 21.21 -13.50
N GLU A 78 1.09 19.97 -13.09
CA GLU A 78 1.17 19.58 -11.68
C GLU A 78 2.28 20.33 -10.93
N LEU A 79 3.44 20.50 -11.54
CA LEU A 79 4.54 21.28 -10.98
C LEU A 79 4.16 22.75 -10.81
N ASN A 80 3.53 23.35 -11.82
CA ASN A 80 3.07 24.73 -11.76
C ASN A 80 2.05 24.94 -10.62
N TRP A 81 1.12 24.00 -10.39
CA TRP A 81 0.16 24.06 -9.27
C TRP A 81 0.84 24.05 -7.90
N LEU A 82 2.02 23.42 -7.81
CA LEU A 82 2.84 23.35 -6.61
C LEU A 82 3.80 24.55 -6.47
N GLY A 83 3.73 25.52 -7.38
CA GLY A 83 4.56 26.74 -7.35
C GLY A 83 5.95 26.59 -7.96
N PHE A 84 6.20 25.50 -8.68
CA PHE A 84 7.44 25.28 -9.41
C PHE A 84 7.41 25.91 -10.82
N SER A 85 8.57 25.99 -11.46
CA SER A 85 8.69 26.52 -12.83
C SER A 85 8.15 25.56 -13.90
N GLY A 86 8.08 24.27 -13.56
CA GLY A 86 7.60 23.20 -14.43
C GLY A 86 8.71 22.46 -15.18
N ASP A 87 9.96 22.87 -15.00
CA ASP A 87 11.12 22.26 -15.65
C ASP A 87 11.86 21.29 -14.69
N GLU A 88 11.46 21.25 -13.43
CA GLU A 88 11.99 20.36 -12.40
C GLU A 88 11.73 18.89 -12.73
N TYR A 89 12.64 18.03 -12.27
CA TYR A 89 12.47 16.58 -12.32
C TYR A 89 12.03 16.09 -10.94
N VAL A 90 10.72 15.88 -10.77
CA VAL A 90 10.11 15.41 -9.52
C VAL A 90 9.33 14.14 -9.82
N ILE A 91 9.62 13.07 -9.05
CA ILE A 91 8.79 11.88 -8.99
C ILE A 91 8.04 11.94 -7.66
N GLY A 92 6.71 11.93 -7.69
CA GLY A 92 5.90 11.95 -6.48
C GLY A 92 6.18 13.14 -5.58
N MET A 93 6.67 12.86 -4.38
CA MET A 93 6.98 13.87 -3.36
C MET A 93 8.48 14.17 -3.23
N ASP A 94 9.32 13.67 -4.15
CA ASP A 94 10.78 13.93 -4.15
C ASP A 94 11.10 15.32 -4.72
N PHE A 95 10.67 16.36 -4.00
CA PHE A 95 10.88 17.75 -4.35
C PHE A 95 12.34 18.19 -4.17
N PRO A 96 12.80 19.21 -4.94
CA PRO A 96 14.12 19.80 -4.73
C PRO A 96 14.29 20.29 -3.29
N GLY A 97 15.39 19.88 -2.66
CA GLY A 97 15.71 20.26 -1.28
C GLY A 97 15.25 19.26 -0.21
N ASN A 98 14.47 18.23 -0.55
CA ASN A 98 14.26 17.09 0.35
C ASN A 98 15.61 16.41 0.64
N ILE A 99 15.84 16.08 1.92
CA ILE A 99 17.13 15.53 2.39
C ILE A 99 17.25 14.02 2.22
N LEU A 100 16.17 13.36 1.81
CA LEU A 100 16.07 11.91 1.67
C LEU A 100 15.18 11.63 0.44
N PRO A 101 15.44 10.62 -0.38
CA PRO A 101 14.50 10.21 -1.41
C PRO A 101 13.39 9.31 -0.83
N SER A 102 12.23 9.36 -1.45
CA SER A 102 11.15 8.40 -1.25
C SER A 102 11.50 7.04 -1.88
N VAL A 103 10.76 6.00 -1.52
CA VAL A 103 10.95 4.64 -2.05
C VAL A 103 9.78 4.30 -2.96
N TYR A 104 9.98 4.53 -4.25
CA TYR A 104 9.07 4.12 -5.31
C TYR A 104 9.68 2.99 -6.12
N LEU A 105 8.89 1.96 -6.39
CA LEU A 105 9.22 0.93 -7.37
C LEU A 105 8.85 1.41 -8.77
N ASP A 106 9.50 0.82 -9.76
CA ASP A 106 9.00 0.86 -11.13
C ASP A 106 7.57 0.29 -11.19
N GLU A 107 6.71 0.90 -12.00
CA GLU A 107 5.28 0.55 -12.09
C GLU A 107 5.06 -0.90 -12.50
N ALA A 108 5.86 -1.42 -13.44
CA ALA A 108 5.74 -2.80 -13.89
C ALA A 108 6.19 -3.77 -12.80
N VAL A 109 7.27 -3.45 -12.09
CA VAL A 109 7.75 -4.24 -10.95
C VAL A 109 6.71 -4.27 -9.84
N TYR A 110 6.14 -3.11 -9.48
CA TYR A 110 5.08 -3.01 -8.48
C TYR A 110 3.88 -3.89 -8.86
N GLY A 111 3.41 -3.79 -10.11
CA GLY A 111 2.30 -4.62 -10.59
C GLY A 111 2.59 -6.12 -10.54
N VAL A 112 3.81 -6.55 -10.87
CA VAL A 112 4.22 -7.96 -10.75
C VAL A 112 4.21 -8.41 -9.30
N VAL A 113 4.78 -7.61 -8.39
CA VAL A 113 4.83 -7.94 -6.95
C VAL A 113 3.43 -8.08 -6.36
N VAL A 114 2.55 -7.10 -6.57
CA VAL A 114 1.17 -7.15 -6.04
C VAL A 114 0.41 -8.34 -6.64
N ARG A 115 0.59 -8.63 -7.94
CA ARG A 115 -0.02 -9.81 -8.57
C ARG A 115 0.45 -11.12 -7.94
N GLU A 116 1.73 -11.23 -7.60
CA GLU A 116 2.26 -12.43 -6.93
C GLU A 116 1.80 -12.55 -5.47
N ILE A 117 1.59 -11.44 -4.76
CA ILE A 117 0.92 -11.43 -3.45
C ILE A 117 -0.51 -11.99 -3.60
N VAL A 118 -1.29 -11.46 -4.53
CA VAL A 118 -2.68 -11.92 -4.79
C VAL A 118 -2.72 -13.40 -5.16
N ARG A 119 -1.83 -13.86 -6.05
CA ARG A 119 -1.72 -15.28 -6.42
C ARG A 119 -1.39 -16.15 -5.21
N SER A 120 -0.50 -15.70 -4.35
CA SER A 120 -0.12 -16.42 -3.13
C SER A 120 -1.27 -16.52 -2.12
N LEU A 121 -1.98 -15.41 -1.89
CA LEU A 121 -3.17 -15.37 -1.03
C LEU A 121 -4.30 -16.27 -1.56
N LYS A 122 -4.51 -16.26 -2.88
CA LYS A 122 -5.46 -17.17 -3.54
C LYS A 122 -5.05 -18.64 -3.36
N ARG A 123 -3.76 -18.98 -3.50
CA ARG A 123 -3.26 -20.35 -3.25
C ARG A 123 -3.44 -20.77 -1.79
N MET A 124 -3.34 -19.85 -0.83
CA MET A 124 -3.61 -20.14 0.58
C MET A 124 -5.08 -20.49 0.86
N GLY A 125 -6.01 -19.98 0.04
CA GLY A 125 -7.43 -20.36 0.09
C GLY A 125 -8.40 -19.21 0.40
N PHE A 126 -7.90 -17.98 0.57
CA PHE A 126 -8.75 -16.79 0.74
C PHE A 126 -9.71 -16.62 -0.44
N LYS A 127 -10.96 -16.24 -0.14
CA LYS A 127 -12.04 -16.09 -1.14
C LYS A 127 -12.23 -14.64 -1.56
N ILE A 128 -11.92 -13.70 -0.66
CA ILE A 128 -12.00 -12.26 -0.90
C ILE A 128 -10.65 -11.67 -0.51
N ILE A 129 -10.04 -10.93 -1.44
CA ILE A 129 -8.79 -10.21 -1.23
C ILE A 129 -9.12 -8.73 -1.43
N VAL A 130 -8.90 -7.92 -0.41
CA VAL A 130 -9.14 -6.47 -0.43
C VAL A 130 -7.80 -5.77 -0.50
N LEU A 131 -7.46 -5.21 -1.66
CA LEU A 131 -6.28 -4.36 -1.82
C LEU A 131 -6.62 -2.95 -1.32
N MET A 132 -5.99 -2.53 -0.22
CA MET A 132 -6.19 -1.22 0.39
C MET A 132 -5.01 -0.31 0.05
N SER A 133 -5.23 0.60 -0.89
CA SER A 133 -4.25 1.65 -1.19
C SER A 133 -4.27 2.73 -0.11
N GLY A 134 -3.13 2.96 0.53
CA GLY A 134 -2.91 4.16 1.37
C GLY A 134 -2.46 5.39 0.57
N HIS A 135 -2.17 5.22 -0.72
CA HIS A 135 -1.43 6.18 -1.52
C HIS A 135 -2.24 6.74 -2.70
N GLY A 136 -2.14 8.05 -2.92
CA GLY A 136 -3.01 8.82 -3.82
C GLY A 136 -2.61 8.80 -5.30
N ALA A 137 -1.41 8.34 -5.66
CA ALA A 137 -0.94 8.41 -7.05
C ALA A 137 -1.85 7.67 -8.04
N LEU A 138 -2.07 8.29 -9.20
CA LEU A 138 -2.98 7.76 -10.22
C LEU A 138 -2.46 6.45 -10.81
N ASN A 139 -1.17 6.36 -11.11
CA ASN A 139 -0.57 5.15 -11.66
C ASN A 139 -0.59 3.99 -10.64
N HIS A 140 -0.26 4.26 -9.37
CA HIS A 140 -0.36 3.29 -8.27
C HIS A 140 -1.77 2.68 -8.20
N ASN A 141 -2.79 3.52 -8.16
CA ASN A 141 -4.18 3.07 -8.11
C ASN A 141 -4.62 2.41 -9.43
N SER A 142 -4.07 2.82 -10.58
CA SER A 142 -4.34 2.17 -11.87
C SER A 142 -3.81 0.74 -11.91
N VAL A 143 -2.60 0.50 -11.38
CA VAL A 143 -2.03 -0.85 -11.26
C VAL A 143 -2.95 -1.75 -10.45
N LEU A 144 -3.39 -1.29 -9.28
CA LEU A 144 -4.25 -2.08 -8.40
C LEU A 144 -5.59 -2.44 -9.04
N LYS A 145 -6.17 -1.56 -9.86
CA LYS A 145 -7.43 -1.82 -10.58
C LYS A 145 -7.31 -2.84 -11.71
N ARG A 146 -6.09 -3.18 -12.15
CA ARG A 146 -5.82 -4.13 -13.25
C ARG A 146 -5.47 -5.54 -12.76
N ILE A 147 -5.33 -5.74 -11.45
CA ILE A 147 -4.97 -7.02 -10.82
C ILE A 147 -6.24 -7.78 -10.45
#